data_AF-A0AAV1JLI0-F1
#
_entry.id   AF-A0AAV1JLI0-F1
#
_cell.length_a   1.000
_cell.length_b   1.000
_cell.length_c   1.000
_cell.angle_alpha   90.00
_cell.angle_beta   90.00
_cell.angle_gamma   90.00
#
_symmetry.space_group_name_H-M   'P 1'
#
loop_
_entity.id
_entity.type
_entity.pdbx_description
1 polymer ?
#
loop_
_entity_poly.entity_id
_entity_poly.type
_entity_poly.pdbx_seq_one_letter_code
_entity_poly.pdbx_strand_id
1 'polypeptide(L)'
;MDLEDRGFEETVREKSRTDLYNYIKQSSGRLLDDKFAYMKDCVIRETNCPTEKISSLKKELKLFKWQFRHGWYPMTPTLHKLLVHGPTIIKHAIIPIGQLSEEAAEARNKHFRQYRTDFARKFSKISCNVDVLNRLLLSSDPLLSCTRSRFMKNKKPFTKEALEFLIPESDDSEDTGAQYTTTIDD
;
A
#
# COMPACT_ATOMS: atom_id res chain seq x y z
N MET A 1 20.68 -21.08 52.43
CA MET A 1 20.26 -19.70 52.13
C MET A 1 21.43 -19.04 51.44
N ASP A 2 21.15 -18.53 50.25
CA ASP A 2 21.88 -17.48 49.54
C ASP A 2 23.17 -17.88 48.84
N LEU A 3 23.00 -18.41 47.63
CA LEU A 3 24.00 -18.34 46.56
C LEU A 3 23.33 -17.88 45.27
N GLU A 4 23.67 -16.65 44.92
CA GLU A 4 23.80 -16.11 43.56
C GLU A 4 22.53 -15.79 42.78
N ASP A 5 22.03 -14.59 43.08
CA ASP A 5 21.38 -13.69 42.12
C ASP A 5 22.39 -13.30 41.02
N ARG A 6 22.67 -14.23 40.09
CA ARG A 6 23.37 -13.91 38.84
C ARG A 6 22.33 -13.39 37.86
N GLY A 7 22.06 -12.09 37.96
CA GLY A 7 21.38 -11.33 36.92
C GLY A 7 22.05 -11.61 35.58
N PHE A 8 21.40 -12.42 34.75
CA PHE A 8 21.73 -12.57 33.36
C PHE A 8 21.21 -11.30 32.68
N GLU A 9 22.00 -10.22 32.72
CA GLU A 9 21.79 -9.09 31.83
C GLU A 9 21.91 -9.63 30.41
N GLU A 10 20.76 -9.99 29.84
CA GLU A 10 20.62 -10.44 28.47
C GLU A 10 20.86 -9.23 27.58
N THR A 11 22.14 -8.88 27.44
CA THR A 11 22.61 -7.86 26.51
C THR A 11 22.25 -8.36 25.11
N VAL A 12 21.10 -7.92 24.60
CA VAL A 12 20.70 -8.13 23.22
C VAL A 12 21.78 -7.48 22.36
N ARG A 13 22.75 -8.30 21.91
CA ARG A 13 23.85 -7.82 21.08
C ARG A 13 23.29 -7.47 19.71
N GLU A 14 23.13 -6.19 19.46
CA GLU A 14 22.77 -5.68 18.15
C GLU A 14 23.89 -6.02 17.15
N LYS A 15 23.51 -6.58 16.00
CA LYS A 15 24.45 -6.86 14.91
C LYS A 15 24.33 -5.77 13.87
N SER A 16 25.47 -5.20 13.51
CA SER A 16 25.55 -4.17 12.48
C SER A 16 25.34 -4.79 11.10
N ARG A 17 24.94 -3.99 10.12
CA ARG A 17 24.81 -4.44 8.72
C ARG A 17 26.11 -5.02 8.17
N THR A 18 27.26 -4.48 8.60
CA THR A 18 28.59 -4.98 8.25
C THR A 18 28.82 -6.41 8.74
N ASP A 19 28.30 -6.76 9.91
CA ASP A 19 28.41 -8.13 10.43
C ASP A 19 27.61 -9.11 9.56
N LEU A 20 26.41 -8.72 9.12
CA LEU A 20 25.59 -9.52 8.21
C LEU A 20 26.29 -9.79 6.88
N TYR A 21 26.99 -8.80 6.32
CA TYR A 21 27.82 -8.99 5.12
C TYR A 21 28.96 -9.97 5.34
N ASN A 22 29.60 -9.91 6.50
CA ASN A 22 30.69 -10.82 6.85
C ASN A 22 30.20 -12.27 6.93
N TYR A 23 29.01 -12.53 7.50
CA TYR A 23 28.43 -13.88 7.51
C TYR A 23 28.12 -14.41 6.10
N ILE A 24 27.58 -13.56 5.21
CA ILE A 24 27.32 -13.94 3.82
C ILE A 24 28.63 -14.28 3.09
N LYS A 25 29.70 -13.53 3.34
CA LYS A 25 31.03 -13.77 2.75
C LYS A 25 31.68 -15.04 3.29
N GLN A 26 31.43 -15.37 4.56
CA GLN A 26 31.98 -16.55 5.23
C GLN A 26 31.24 -17.85 4.85
N SER A 27 30.00 -17.74 4.38
CA SER A 27 29.20 -18.88 3.91
C SER A 27 29.76 -19.48 2.61
N SER A 28 29.88 -20.81 2.58
CA SER A 28 30.35 -21.59 1.43
C SER A 28 29.26 -21.95 0.41
N GLY A 29 27.99 -21.58 0.68
CA GLY A 29 26.85 -21.92 -0.17
C GLY A 29 26.93 -21.30 -1.57
N ARG A 30 26.50 -22.02 -2.61
CA ARG A 30 26.44 -21.50 -3.99
C ARG A 30 25.19 -20.66 -4.24
N LEU A 31 24.06 -21.07 -3.67
CA LEU A 31 22.77 -20.40 -3.82
C LEU A 31 22.61 -19.31 -2.74
N LEU A 32 21.95 -18.20 -3.12
CA LEU A 32 21.67 -17.11 -2.19
C LEU A 32 20.85 -17.59 -0.98
N ASP A 33 19.96 -18.55 -1.20
CA ASP A 33 19.06 -19.07 -0.18
C ASP A 33 19.82 -19.81 0.93
N ASP A 34 20.83 -20.58 0.57
CA ASP A 34 21.69 -21.31 1.51
C ASP A 34 22.54 -20.35 2.35
N LYS A 35 23.05 -19.27 1.73
CA LYS A 35 23.82 -18.23 2.44
C LYS A 35 22.98 -17.52 3.49
N PHE A 36 21.72 -17.23 3.16
CA PHE A 36 20.78 -16.58 4.07
C PHE A 36 20.27 -17.52 5.18
N ALA A 37 20.16 -18.83 4.91
CA ALA A 37 19.90 -19.85 5.93
C ALA A 37 21.06 -19.92 6.94
N TYR A 38 22.29 -20.01 6.45
CA TYR A 38 23.49 -19.97 7.29
C TYR A 38 23.57 -18.70 8.14
N MET A 39 23.35 -17.53 7.53
CA MET A 39 23.36 -16.26 8.26
C MET A 39 22.29 -16.21 9.35
N LYS A 40 21.07 -16.72 9.08
CA LYS A 40 20.00 -16.79 10.08
C LYS A 40 20.44 -17.62 11.30
N ASP A 41 21.04 -18.77 11.08
CA ASP A 41 21.48 -19.65 12.16
C ASP A 41 22.64 -19.03 12.97
N CYS A 42 23.57 -18.33 12.29
CA CYS A 42 24.61 -17.55 12.96
C CYS A 42 24.04 -16.43 13.84
N VAL A 43 23.06 -15.68 13.34
CA VAL A 43 22.42 -14.60 14.10
C VAL A 43 21.70 -15.15 15.34
N ILE A 44 20.91 -16.22 15.18
CA ILE A 44 20.18 -16.83 16.31
C ILE A 44 21.16 -17.31 17.39
N ARG A 45 22.26 -17.97 17.00
CA ARG A 45 23.28 -18.48 17.92
C ARG A 45 24.03 -17.37 18.66
N GLU A 46 24.30 -16.25 17.99
CA GLU A 46 25.12 -15.17 18.56
C GLU A 46 24.35 -14.12 19.34
N THR A 47 23.06 -13.93 19.05
CA THR A 47 22.20 -12.96 19.76
C THR A 47 21.31 -13.59 20.82
N ASN A 48 21.36 -14.91 21.00
CA ASN A 48 20.51 -15.69 21.91
C ASN A 48 19.03 -15.27 21.80
N CYS A 49 18.53 -15.12 20.57
CA CYS A 49 17.25 -14.47 20.31
C CYS A 49 16.07 -15.25 20.95
N PRO A 50 15.21 -14.59 21.76
CA PRO A 50 14.02 -15.22 22.33
C PRO A 50 13.07 -15.76 21.26
N THR A 51 12.42 -16.89 21.53
CA THR A 51 11.58 -17.61 20.55
C THR A 51 10.47 -16.72 19.96
N GLU A 52 9.94 -15.79 20.76
CA GLU A 52 8.89 -14.84 20.40
C GLU A 52 9.33 -13.86 19.29
N LYS A 53 10.60 -13.42 19.32
CA LYS A 53 11.15 -12.43 18.37
C LYS A 53 11.63 -13.04 17.05
N ILE A 54 11.68 -14.37 16.94
CA ILE A 54 12.09 -15.09 15.72
C ILE A 54 11.17 -14.75 14.53
N SER A 55 9.87 -14.51 14.79
CA SER A 55 8.90 -14.13 13.76
C SER A 55 9.25 -12.79 13.11
N SER A 56 9.63 -11.80 13.92
CA SER A 56 10.10 -10.48 13.47
C SER A 56 11.43 -10.60 12.71
N LEU A 57 12.38 -11.35 13.26
CA LEU A 57 13.69 -11.60 12.63
C LEU A 57 13.54 -12.19 11.22
N LYS A 58 12.61 -13.16 11.04
CA LYS A 58 12.33 -13.74 9.72
C LYS A 58 11.83 -12.70 8.71
N LYS A 59 11.00 -11.73 9.16
CA LYS A 59 10.52 -10.64 8.30
C LYS A 59 11.66 -9.72 7.89
N GLU A 60 12.51 -9.33 8.84
CA GLU A 60 13.68 -8.47 8.56
C GLU A 60 14.71 -9.14 7.65
N LEU A 61 15.02 -10.42 7.87
CA LEU A 61 15.92 -11.19 7.00
C LEU A 61 15.36 -11.35 5.59
N LYS A 62 14.03 -11.49 5.45
CA LYS A 62 13.37 -11.52 4.13
C LYS A 62 13.51 -10.18 3.40
N LEU A 63 13.34 -9.07 4.11
CA LEU A 63 13.56 -7.72 3.58
C LEU A 63 15.03 -7.53 3.16
N PHE A 64 15.98 -7.93 4.01
CA PHE A 64 17.41 -7.85 3.71
C PHE A 64 17.81 -8.72 2.52
N LYS A 65 17.25 -9.94 2.40
CA LYS A 65 17.45 -10.83 1.25
C LYS A 65 16.97 -10.21 -0.05
N TRP A 66 15.80 -9.59 -0.02
CA TRP A 66 15.25 -8.88 -1.17
C TRP A 66 16.15 -7.70 -1.56
N GLN A 67 16.59 -6.90 -0.58
CA GLN A 67 17.49 -5.76 -0.79
C GLN A 67 18.87 -6.17 -1.33
N PHE A 68 19.44 -7.27 -0.83
CA PHE A 68 20.70 -7.83 -1.34
C PHE A 68 20.57 -8.31 -2.78
N ARG A 69 19.44 -8.93 -3.14
CA ARG A 69 19.22 -9.49 -4.48
C ARG A 69 18.98 -8.44 -5.55
N HIS A 70 18.33 -7.34 -5.21
CA HIS A 70 17.98 -6.27 -6.17
C HIS A 70 18.99 -5.12 -6.21
N GLY A 71 20.10 -5.24 -5.47
CA GLY A 71 21.05 -4.14 -5.27
C GLY A 71 20.53 -3.11 -4.27
N TRP A 72 21.43 -2.35 -3.65
CA TRP A 72 21.07 -1.24 -2.78
C TRP A 72 20.43 -0.11 -3.58
N TYR A 73 19.14 -0.25 -3.88
CA TYR A 73 18.36 0.83 -4.44
C TYR A 73 17.57 1.51 -3.32
N PRO A 74 17.80 2.82 -3.06
CA PRO A 74 16.98 3.53 -2.10
C PRO A 74 15.52 3.52 -2.58
N MET A 75 14.59 3.29 -1.65
CA MET A 75 13.18 3.28 -1.99
C MET A 75 12.77 4.63 -2.58
N THR A 76 12.03 4.62 -3.69
CA THR A 76 11.52 5.87 -4.26
C THR A 76 10.56 6.53 -3.27
N PRO A 77 10.46 7.88 -3.24
CA PRO A 77 9.56 8.58 -2.32
C PRO A 77 8.11 8.10 -2.44
N THR A 78 7.66 7.70 -3.64
CA THR A 78 6.31 7.15 -3.87
C THR A 78 6.14 5.79 -3.17
N LEU A 79 7.10 4.87 -3.33
CA LEU A 79 7.06 3.58 -2.65
C LEU A 79 7.15 3.74 -1.14
N HIS A 80 7.96 4.69 -0.66
CA HIS A 80 8.08 4.98 0.77
C HIS A 80 6.77 5.49 1.35
N LYS A 81 6.12 6.47 0.68
CA LYS A 81 4.81 6.96 1.08
C LYS A 81 3.74 5.86 1.06
N LEU A 82 3.78 4.95 0.10
CA LEU A 82 2.81 3.86 0.00
C LEU A 82 3.03 2.79 1.09
N LEU A 83 4.24 2.30 1.25
CA LEU A 83 4.54 1.16 2.14
C LEU A 83 4.67 1.57 3.61
N VAL A 84 5.22 2.77 3.88
CA VAL A 84 5.45 3.25 5.26
C VAL A 84 4.31 4.13 5.73
N HIS A 85 3.89 5.12 4.92
CA HIS A 85 2.83 6.05 5.32
C HIS A 85 1.42 5.61 4.88
N GLY A 86 1.28 4.57 4.04
CA GLY A 86 0.00 4.13 3.49
C GLY A 86 -1.07 3.84 4.56
N PRO A 87 -0.79 2.99 5.57
CA PRO A 87 -1.76 2.70 6.63
C PRO A 87 -2.19 3.96 7.41
N THR A 88 -1.25 4.87 7.68
CA THR A 88 -1.55 6.15 8.33
C THR A 88 -2.44 7.03 7.47
N ILE A 89 -2.17 7.10 6.16
CA ILE A 89 -2.99 7.86 5.20
C ILE A 89 -4.41 7.27 5.15
N ILE A 90 -4.55 5.94 5.04
CA ILE A 90 -5.85 5.26 5.01
C ILE A 90 -6.65 5.54 6.29
N LYS A 91 -6.01 5.48 7.46
CA LYS A 91 -6.67 5.73 8.76
C LYS A 91 -7.21 7.15 8.91
N HIS A 92 -6.54 8.15 8.34
CA HIS A 92 -6.92 9.56 8.48
C HIS A 92 -7.66 10.11 7.25
N ALA A 93 -7.85 9.30 6.20
CA ALA A 93 -8.56 9.73 5.00
C ALA A 93 -10.07 9.74 5.27
N ILE A 94 -10.71 10.90 5.05
CA ILE A 94 -12.17 11.08 5.19
C ILE A 94 -12.92 10.31 4.08
N ILE A 95 -12.29 10.17 2.92
CA ILE A 95 -12.90 9.65 1.69
C ILE A 95 -11.95 8.58 1.12
N PRO A 96 -12.47 7.49 0.50
CA PRO A 96 -11.65 6.51 -0.21
C PRO A 96 -10.63 7.16 -1.14
N ILE A 97 -9.38 6.70 -1.07
CA ILE A 97 -8.23 7.27 -1.81
C ILE A 97 -8.51 7.37 -3.32
N GLY A 98 -9.26 6.41 -3.89
CA GLY A 98 -9.63 6.44 -5.31
C GLY A 98 -10.50 7.63 -5.71
N GLN A 99 -11.32 8.18 -4.79
CA GLN A 99 -12.15 9.36 -5.08
C GLN A 99 -11.34 10.67 -4.98
N LEU A 100 -10.22 10.66 -4.25
CA LEU A 100 -9.27 11.79 -4.17
C LEU A 100 -8.23 11.78 -5.31
N SER A 101 -8.37 10.86 -6.28
CA SER A 101 -7.42 10.69 -7.38
C SER A 101 -7.43 11.89 -8.35
N GLU A 102 -6.24 12.30 -8.79
CA GLU A 102 -6.04 13.35 -9.80
C GLU A 102 -6.37 12.87 -11.23
N GLU A 103 -6.40 11.54 -11.47
CA GLU A 103 -6.61 10.94 -12.79
C GLU A 103 -7.89 11.44 -13.49
N ALA A 104 -8.96 11.67 -12.72
CA ALA A 104 -10.22 12.18 -13.24
C ALA A 104 -10.07 13.61 -13.79
N ALA A 105 -9.28 14.47 -13.13
CA ALA A 105 -8.99 15.83 -13.57
C ALA A 105 -8.04 15.82 -14.78
N GLU A 106 -7.01 14.98 -14.79
CA GLU A 106 -6.11 14.86 -15.94
C GLU A 106 -6.82 14.36 -17.19
N ALA A 107 -7.76 13.42 -17.06
CA ALA A 107 -8.58 12.94 -18.17
C ALA A 107 -9.36 14.09 -18.85
N ARG A 108 -9.72 15.15 -18.10
CA ARG A 108 -10.39 16.34 -18.66
C ARG A 108 -9.50 17.15 -19.59
N ASN A 109 -8.17 17.03 -19.51
CA ASN A 109 -7.26 17.68 -20.44
C ASN A 109 -7.46 17.19 -21.89
N LYS A 110 -7.91 15.93 -22.08
CA LYS A 110 -8.31 15.42 -23.40
C LYS A 110 -9.49 16.21 -23.96
N HIS A 111 -10.53 16.42 -23.15
CA HIS A 111 -11.70 17.20 -23.55
C HIS A 111 -11.33 18.67 -23.79
N PHE A 112 -10.43 19.25 -23.00
CA PHE A 112 -9.96 20.62 -23.22
C PHE A 112 -9.37 20.80 -24.62
N ARG A 113 -8.48 19.89 -25.04
CA ARG A 113 -7.89 19.91 -26.39
C ARG A 113 -8.96 19.79 -27.47
N GLN A 114 -9.89 18.85 -27.33
CA GLN A 114 -11.00 18.64 -28.27
C GLN A 114 -11.95 19.85 -28.36
N TYR A 115 -12.32 20.45 -27.23
CA TYR A 115 -13.21 21.62 -27.19
C TYR A 115 -12.58 22.82 -27.87
N ARG A 116 -11.27 22.99 -27.70
CA ARG A 116 -10.52 24.06 -28.37
C ARG A 116 -10.41 23.84 -29.89
N THR A 117 -10.21 22.60 -30.36
CA THR A 117 -10.03 22.32 -31.79
C THR A 117 -11.33 22.38 -32.59
N ASP A 118 -12.40 21.81 -32.04
CA ASP A 118 -13.59 21.46 -32.82
C ASP A 118 -14.80 22.36 -32.52
N PHE A 119 -14.88 22.91 -31.29
CA PHE A 119 -16.10 23.57 -30.81
C PHE A 119 -15.93 25.07 -30.52
N ALA A 120 -14.71 25.55 -30.28
CA ALA A 120 -14.46 26.93 -29.91
C ALA A 120 -14.29 27.86 -31.12
N ARG A 121 -14.75 29.10 -31.00
CA ARG A 121 -14.55 30.13 -32.02
C ARG A 121 -13.07 30.54 -32.11
N LYS A 122 -12.51 30.61 -33.32
CA LYS A 122 -11.07 30.82 -33.58
C LYS A 122 -10.68 32.26 -33.96
N PHE A 123 -11.61 33.22 -33.85
CA PHE A 123 -11.35 34.62 -34.22
C PHE A 123 -10.64 35.42 -33.12
N SER A 124 -10.76 35.01 -31.85
CA SER A 124 -10.12 35.67 -30.70
C SER A 124 -9.78 34.65 -29.61
N LYS A 125 -8.65 34.85 -28.93
CA LYS A 125 -8.24 34.02 -27.80
C LYS A 125 -9.23 34.10 -26.64
N ILE A 126 -9.77 35.29 -26.37
CA ILE A 126 -10.73 35.52 -25.27
C ILE A 126 -12.01 34.74 -25.56
N SER A 127 -12.58 34.93 -26.75
CA SER A 127 -13.79 34.23 -27.18
C SER A 127 -13.61 32.71 -27.21
N CYS A 128 -12.44 32.24 -27.67
CA CYS A 128 -12.09 30.82 -27.64
C CYS A 128 -12.11 30.25 -26.22
N ASN A 129 -11.48 30.93 -25.25
CA ASN A 129 -11.42 30.49 -23.87
C ASN A 129 -12.81 30.48 -23.21
N VAL A 130 -13.66 31.49 -23.51
CA VAL A 130 -15.04 31.54 -23.02
C VAL A 130 -15.85 30.35 -23.54
N ASP A 131 -15.71 30.00 -24.81
CA ASP A 131 -16.44 28.86 -25.39
C ASP A 131 -15.99 27.52 -24.78
N VAL A 132 -14.68 27.35 -24.60
CA VAL A 132 -14.13 26.14 -23.95
C VAL A 132 -14.63 26.05 -22.51
N LEU A 133 -14.60 27.15 -21.75
CA LEU A 133 -15.08 27.18 -20.37
C LEU A 133 -16.57 26.86 -20.28
N ASN A 134 -17.41 27.51 -21.07
CA ASN A 134 -18.86 27.26 -21.10
C ASN A 134 -19.17 25.80 -21.41
N ARG A 135 -18.43 25.20 -22.35
CA ARG A 135 -18.61 23.79 -22.70
C ARG A 135 -18.12 22.84 -21.60
N LEU A 136 -17.03 23.18 -20.91
CA LEU A 136 -16.59 22.43 -19.73
C LEU A 136 -17.68 22.46 -18.65
N LEU A 137 -18.25 23.64 -18.35
CA LEU A 137 -19.32 23.81 -17.35
C LEU A 137 -20.56 22.99 -17.71
N LEU A 138 -21.04 23.08 -18.95
CA LEU A 138 -22.17 22.27 -19.44
C LEU A 138 -21.90 20.77 -19.35
N SER A 139 -20.65 20.36 -19.49
CA SER A 139 -20.28 18.95 -19.42
C SER A 139 -20.11 18.42 -17.99
N SER A 140 -19.83 19.29 -17.02
CA SER A 140 -19.68 18.97 -15.61
C SER A 140 -20.95 19.21 -14.78
N ASP A 141 -21.98 19.82 -15.37
CA ASP A 141 -23.28 20.04 -14.74
C ASP A 141 -23.85 18.71 -14.21
N PRO A 142 -24.08 18.58 -12.88
CA PRO A 142 -24.63 17.37 -12.28
C PRO A 142 -25.98 16.96 -12.86
N LEU A 143 -26.88 17.91 -13.09
CA LEU A 143 -28.24 17.63 -13.58
C LEU A 143 -28.21 17.03 -14.98
N LEU A 144 -27.40 17.62 -15.86
CA LEU A 144 -27.19 17.10 -17.21
C LEU A 144 -26.37 15.81 -17.22
N SER A 145 -25.42 15.66 -16.29
CA SER A 145 -24.57 14.47 -16.24
C SER A 145 -25.33 13.23 -15.78
N CYS A 146 -26.30 13.38 -14.88
CA CYS A 146 -27.14 12.29 -14.39
C CYS A 146 -28.11 11.76 -15.46
N THR A 147 -28.58 12.61 -16.38
CA THR A 147 -29.55 12.26 -17.43
C THR A 147 -28.91 11.73 -18.71
N ARG A 148 -27.60 11.90 -18.89
CA ARG A 148 -26.88 11.41 -20.07
C ARG A 148 -26.74 9.89 -20.04
N SER A 149 -27.00 9.26 -21.19
CA SER A 149 -26.67 7.85 -21.41
C SER A 149 -25.18 7.61 -21.25
N ARG A 150 -24.81 6.64 -20.40
CA ARG A 150 -23.42 6.28 -20.11
C ARG A 150 -23.12 4.89 -20.61
N PHE A 151 -22.01 4.75 -21.33
CA PHE A 151 -21.48 3.43 -21.67
C PHE A 151 -20.84 2.81 -20.43
N MET A 152 -21.38 1.66 -19.99
CA MET A 152 -20.81 0.91 -18.88
C MET A 152 -19.60 0.10 -19.37
N LYS A 153 -18.43 0.30 -18.75
CA LYS A 153 -17.25 -0.52 -19.04
C LYS A 153 -17.36 -1.87 -18.34
N ASN A 154 -16.87 -2.92 -19.01
CA ASN A 154 -16.76 -4.25 -18.41
C ASN A 154 -15.77 -4.22 -17.23
N LYS A 155 -16.23 -4.62 -16.04
CA LYS A 155 -15.39 -4.69 -14.83
C LYS A 155 -14.68 -6.03 -14.77
N LYS A 156 -13.39 -6.03 -14.43
CA LYS A 156 -12.65 -7.26 -14.09
C LYS A 156 -12.86 -7.59 -12.61
N PRO A 157 -12.98 -8.87 -12.23
CA PRO A 157 -13.09 -9.25 -10.83
C PRO A 157 -11.80 -8.95 -10.07
N PHE A 158 -11.92 -8.64 -8.77
CA PHE A 158 -10.78 -8.48 -7.87
C PHE A 158 -10.11 -9.83 -7.57
N THR A 159 -8.83 -9.79 -7.17
CA THR A 159 -8.11 -10.97 -6.69
C THR A 159 -8.59 -11.37 -5.29
N LYS A 160 -8.43 -12.66 -4.93
CA LYS A 160 -8.83 -13.18 -3.61
C LYS A 160 -8.14 -12.42 -2.46
N GLU A 161 -6.84 -12.17 -2.60
CA GLU A 161 -6.05 -11.39 -1.63
C GLU A 161 -6.59 -9.97 -1.45
N ALA A 162 -6.98 -9.29 -2.54
CA ALA A 162 -7.52 -7.94 -2.46
C ALA A 162 -8.89 -7.90 -1.77
N LEU A 163 -9.70 -8.95 -1.95
CA LEU A 163 -11.00 -9.06 -1.28
C LEU A 163 -10.84 -9.23 0.24
N GLU A 164 -9.82 -9.98 0.68
CA GLU A 164 -9.49 -10.13 2.11
C GLU A 164 -9.20 -8.77 2.77
N PHE A 165 -8.44 -7.89 2.10
CA PHE A 165 -8.15 -6.54 2.60
C PHE A 165 -9.32 -5.54 2.54
N LEU A 166 -10.39 -5.85 1.80
CA LEU A 166 -11.56 -4.98 1.66
C LEU A 166 -12.65 -5.28 2.69
N ILE A 167 -12.59 -6.45 3.34
CA ILE A 167 -13.53 -6.82 4.38
C ILE A 167 -13.13 -6.03 5.64
N PRO A 168 -14.02 -5.19 6.21
CA PRO A 168 -13.76 -4.62 7.53
C PRO A 168 -13.63 -5.79 8.51
N GLU A 169 -12.59 -5.79 9.35
CA GLU A 169 -12.54 -6.76 10.45
C GLU A 169 -13.86 -6.64 11.20
N SER A 170 -14.63 -7.72 11.22
CA SER A 170 -15.77 -7.83 12.10
C SER A 170 -15.21 -7.61 13.49
N ASP A 171 -15.66 -6.56 14.17
CA ASP A 171 -15.38 -6.38 15.58
C ASP A 171 -15.86 -7.65 16.30
N ASP A 172 -14.93 -8.56 16.60
CA ASP A 172 -15.12 -9.66 17.54
C ASP A 172 -15.18 -9.06 18.95
N SER A 173 -16.19 -8.23 19.20
CA SER A 173 -16.61 -7.79 20.53
C SER A 173 -18.04 -8.26 20.76
N GLU A 174 -18.14 -9.47 21.31
CA GLU A 174 -19.20 -9.98 22.19
C GLU A 174 -20.67 -9.66 21.83
N ASP A 175 -21.34 -10.69 21.32
CA ASP A 175 -22.67 -11.17 21.72
C ASP A 175 -23.56 -10.22 22.55
N THR A 176 -24.57 -9.63 21.90
CA THR A 176 -25.94 -9.72 22.43
C THR A 176 -26.91 -9.80 21.25
N GLY A 177 -27.57 -10.95 21.15
CA GLY A 177 -28.53 -11.27 20.10
C GLY A 177 -29.65 -10.22 19.93
N ALA A 178 -29.81 -9.78 18.69
CA ALA A 178 -31.08 -9.28 18.18
C ALA A 178 -31.37 -10.00 16.86
N GLN A 179 -32.26 -11.00 16.93
CA GLN A 179 -32.82 -11.65 15.75
C GLN A 179 -33.76 -10.66 15.06
N TYR A 180 -33.42 -10.23 13.85
CA TYR A 180 -34.35 -9.51 12.98
C TYR A 180 -35.19 -10.54 12.23
N THR A 181 -36.47 -10.64 12.59
CA THR A 181 -37.45 -11.45 11.88
C THR A 181 -37.79 -10.79 10.55
N THR A 182 -37.53 -11.48 9.44
CA THR A 182 -38.08 -11.12 8.13
C THR A 182 -39.55 -11.52 8.10
N THR A 183 -40.46 -10.56 8.23
CA THR A 183 -41.86 -10.74 7.80
C THR A 183 -41.90 -10.55 6.29
N ILE A 184 -42.24 -11.62 5.59
CA ILE A 184 -42.66 -11.63 4.20
C ILE A 184 -44.15 -11.28 4.24
N ASP A 185 -44.53 -10.15 3.65
CA ASP A 185 -45.94 -9.82 3.42
C ASP A 185 -46.33 -10.33 2.01
N ASP A 186 -47.52 -10.93 1.96
CA ASP A 186 -48.20 -11.60 0.84
C ASP A 186 -48.50 -10.70 -0.39
#